data_AF-R9B515-F1
#
_entry.id   AF-R9B515-F1
#
_cell.length_a   1.000
_cell.length_b   1.000
_cell.length_c   1.000
_cell.angle_alpha   90.00
_cell.angle_beta   90.00
_cell.angle_gamma   90.00
#
_symmetry.space_group_name_H-M   'P 1'
#
loop_
_entity.id
_entity.type
_entity.pdbx_description
1 polymer ?
#
loop_
_entity_poly.entity_id
_entity_poly.type
_entity_poly.pdbx_seq_one_letter_code
_entity_poly.pdbx_strand_id
1 'polypeptide(L)'
;MAFDLVQYFSEQIKIQKPQLFDQYSLKEKQTYIDEVNVLALGQLISLWKQNPQKLYQEVHTADPLYIQEVARHLTTSAHNQSALKATELEKSLSDVLALQLTELKQLDQTGSFGQTGLTELLLGQIEHLSGQAEDWVWSTNQLTELLGSKPVIQQEVSLEATMQEFNQMVHQAQPVAHDDEPTIEVKTPETPTWAYIVSPFVALVILIFLYCSYCQLVSF
;
A
#
# COMPACT_ATOMS: atom_id res chain seq x y z
N MET A 1 18.36 16.84 9.90
CA MET A 1 17.30 15.83 10.05
C MET A 1 16.00 16.53 9.72
N ALA A 2 15.25 16.03 8.74
CA ALA A 2 13.93 16.58 8.43
C ALA A 2 12.95 16.25 9.57
N PHE A 3 11.97 17.11 9.78
CA PHE A 3 10.95 16.90 10.81
C PHE A 3 10.00 15.78 10.36
N ASP A 4 9.76 14.79 11.22
CA ASP A 4 8.94 13.63 10.92
C ASP A 4 7.49 13.84 11.42
N LEU A 5 6.60 14.23 10.50
CA LEU A 5 5.18 14.42 10.81
C LEU A 5 4.46 13.10 11.06
N VAL A 6 4.91 11.99 10.46
CA VAL A 6 4.29 10.67 10.63
C VAL A 6 4.38 10.29 12.11
N GLN A 7 5.60 10.31 12.66
CA GLN A 7 5.84 10.00 14.05
C GLN A 7 5.23 11.04 14.99
N TYR A 8 5.39 12.33 14.67
CA TYR A 8 4.83 13.41 15.48
C TYR A 8 3.31 13.26 15.65
N PHE A 9 2.56 13.07 14.55
CA PHE A 9 1.12 12.91 14.64
C PHE A 9 0.70 11.60 15.31
N SER A 10 1.42 10.48 15.11
CA SER A 10 1.13 9.23 15.83
C SER A 10 1.19 9.46 17.35
N GLU A 11 2.20 10.19 17.84
CA GLU A 11 2.29 10.54 19.25
C GLU A 11 1.19 11.52 19.71
N GLN A 12 0.86 12.53 18.91
CA GLN A 12 -0.23 13.45 19.24
C GLN A 12 -1.59 12.74 19.30
N ILE A 13 -1.85 11.78 18.42
CA ILE A 13 -3.07 10.96 18.45
C ILE A 13 -3.16 10.18 19.76
N LYS A 14 -2.06 9.54 20.19
CA LYS A 14 -2.01 8.78 21.46
C LYS A 14 -2.29 9.66 22.67
N ILE A 15 -1.81 10.91 22.66
CA ILE A 15 -1.99 11.86 23.76
C ILE A 15 -3.40 12.45 23.77
N GLN A 16 -3.88 12.93 22.64
CA GLN A 16 -5.11 13.75 22.55
C GLN A 16 -6.38 12.92 22.32
N LYS A 17 -6.24 11.72 21.73
CA LYS A 17 -7.35 10.82 21.41
C LYS A 17 -7.07 9.42 21.98
N PRO A 18 -6.82 9.28 23.29
CA PRO A 18 -6.46 8.01 23.89
C PRO A 18 -7.57 6.97 23.75
N GLN A 19 -8.83 7.38 23.57
CA GLN A 19 -9.96 6.46 23.40
C GLN A 19 -10.12 5.84 22.00
N LEU A 20 -9.32 6.25 21.00
CA LEU A 20 -9.41 5.65 19.68
C LEU A 20 -9.03 4.17 19.73
N PHE A 21 -9.91 3.32 19.17
CA PHE A 21 -9.70 1.87 19.06
C PHE A 21 -9.56 1.13 20.40
N ASP A 22 -10.14 1.65 21.49
CA ASP A 22 -10.10 1.02 22.83
C ASP A 22 -10.73 -0.38 22.89
N GLN A 23 -11.61 -0.70 21.93
CA GLN A 23 -12.23 -2.02 21.79
C GLN A 23 -11.27 -3.11 21.30
N TYR A 24 -10.07 -2.74 20.81
CA TYR A 24 -9.08 -3.67 20.28
C TYR A 24 -7.94 -3.94 21.26
N SER A 25 -7.14 -4.98 20.98
CA SER A 25 -5.90 -5.21 21.73
C SER A 25 -4.91 -4.07 21.52
N LEU A 26 -3.96 -3.89 22.44
CA LEU A 26 -2.95 -2.82 22.35
C LEU A 26 -2.18 -2.83 21.01
N LYS A 27 -1.88 -4.02 20.48
CA LYS A 27 -1.16 -4.18 19.21
C LYS A 27 -2.01 -3.77 18.01
N GLU A 28 -3.27 -4.20 17.98
CA GLU A 28 -4.22 -3.83 16.92
C GLU A 28 -4.53 -2.34 16.97
N LYS A 29 -4.76 -1.79 18.17
CA LYS A 29 -4.93 -0.35 18.39
C LYS A 29 -3.78 0.46 17.81
N GLN A 30 -2.54 0.08 18.10
CA GLN A 30 -1.36 0.76 17.52
C GLN A 30 -1.37 0.66 16.00
N THR A 31 -1.66 -0.52 15.45
CA THR A 31 -1.71 -0.75 14.00
C THR A 31 -2.76 0.14 13.32
N TYR A 32 -3.96 0.25 13.90
CA TYR A 32 -5.02 1.10 13.34
C TYR A 32 -4.74 2.60 13.51
N ILE A 33 -4.08 3.01 14.60
CA ILE A 33 -3.61 4.40 14.75
C ILE A 33 -2.62 4.73 13.63
N ASP A 34 -1.63 3.87 13.40
CA ASP A 34 -0.60 4.11 12.39
C ASP A 34 -1.20 4.09 10.98
N GLU A 35 -2.08 3.13 10.66
CA GLU A 35 -2.79 3.05 9.38
C GLU A 35 -3.59 4.33 9.11
N VAL A 36 -4.43 4.76 10.05
CA VAL A 36 -5.32 5.92 9.88
C VAL A 36 -4.51 7.21 9.83
N ASN A 37 -3.44 7.32 10.64
CA ASN A 37 -2.52 8.46 10.63
C ASN A 37 -1.84 8.62 9.27
N VAL A 38 -1.27 7.53 8.74
CA VAL A 38 -0.58 7.51 7.45
C VAL A 38 -1.54 7.74 6.29
N LEU A 39 -2.73 7.13 6.32
CA LEU A 39 -3.78 7.35 5.32
C LEU A 39 -4.22 8.82 5.30
N ALA A 40 -4.50 9.41 6.46
CA ALA A 40 -4.90 10.81 6.58
C ALA A 40 -3.79 11.77 6.13
N LEU A 41 -2.55 11.55 6.57
CA LEU A 41 -1.41 12.41 6.20
C LEU A 41 -1.11 12.32 4.70
N GLY A 42 -1.13 11.11 4.14
CA GLY A 42 -0.96 10.92 2.70
C GLY A 42 -2.03 11.66 1.89
N GLN A 43 -3.27 11.68 2.38
CA GLN A 43 -4.35 12.44 1.76
C GLN A 43 -4.12 13.95 1.84
N LEU A 44 -3.67 14.47 2.99
CA LEU A 44 -3.30 15.88 3.12
C LEU A 44 -2.19 16.27 2.13
N ILE A 45 -1.17 15.43 1.96
CA ILE A 45 -0.09 15.68 0.99
C ILE A 45 -0.62 15.66 -0.44
N SER A 46 -1.49 14.70 -0.79
CA SER A 46 -2.11 14.63 -2.11
C SER A 46 -2.95 15.88 -2.42
N LEU A 47 -3.78 16.30 -1.47
CA LEU A 47 -4.58 17.52 -1.56
C LEU A 47 -3.70 18.77 -1.65
N TRP A 48 -2.57 18.80 -0.93
CA TRP A 48 -1.58 19.88 -1.02
C TRP A 48 -1.00 19.96 -2.42
N LYS A 49 -0.57 18.84 -3.01
CA LYS A 49 -0.02 18.80 -4.38
C LYS A 49 -1.03 19.29 -5.42
N GLN A 50 -2.32 19.01 -5.23
CA GLN A 50 -3.37 19.43 -6.14
C GLN A 50 -3.70 20.92 -6.01
N ASN A 51 -3.87 21.42 -4.78
CA ASN A 51 -4.18 22.82 -4.52
C ASN A 51 -3.63 23.28 -3.16
N PRO A 52 -2.36 23.75 -3.12
CA PRO A 52 -1.72 24.19 -1.89
C PRO A 52 -2.46 25.34 -1.21
N GLN A 53 -3.10 26.22 -1.98
CA GLN A 53 -3.80 27.40 -1.44
C GLN A 53 -5.07 27.01 -0.70
N LYS A 54 -5.88 26.12 -1.29
CA LYS A 54 -7.09 25.60 -0.65
C LYS A 54 -6.74 24.87 0.64
N LEU A 55 -5.80 23.93 0.59
CA LEU A 55 -5.46 23.17 1.79
C LEU A 55 -4.81 24.07 2.86
N TYR A 56 -3.99 25.06 2.48
CA TYR A 56 -3.49 26.04 3.44
C TYR A 56 -4.61 26.79 4.16
N GLN A 57 -5.67 27.19 3.45
CA GLN A 57 -6.85 27.78 4.07
C GLN A 57 -7.54 26.80 5.04
N GLU A 58 -7.71 25.54 4.63
CA GLU A 58 -8.34 24.51 5.46
C GLU A 58 -7.55 24.16 6.72
N VAL A 59 -6.22 24.27 6.68
CA VAL A 59 -5.36 24.17 7.89
C VAL A 59 -5.73 25.27 8.90
N HIS A 60 -6.04 26.49 8.43
CA HIS A 60 -6.36 27.61 9.31
C HIS A 60 -7.81 27.63 9.78
N THR A 61 -8.76 27.18 8.96
CA THR A 61 -10.19 27.14 9.29
C THR A 61 -10.58 25.89 10.06
N ALA A 62 -9.96 24.74 9.74
CA ALA A 62 -10.32 23.42 10.23
C ALA A 62 -11.82 23.12 10.08
N ASP A 63 -12.38 23.34 8.88
CA ASP A 63 -13.82 23.17 8.63
C ASP A 63 -14.26 21.70 8.84
N PRO A 64 -15.18 21.43 9.78
CA PRO A 64 -15.70 20.08 10.02
C PRO A 64 -16.33 19.43 8.78
N LEU A 65 -16.96 20.20 7.89
CA LEU A 65 -17.59 19.67 6.68
C LEU A 65 -16.54 19.21 5.67
N TYR A 66 -15.47 19.97 5.52
CA TYR A 66 -14.33 19.60 4.68
C TYR A 66 -13.67 18.33 5.20
N ILE A 67 -13.41 18.26 6.51
CA ILE A 67 -12.83 17.07 7.16
C ILE A 67 -13.70 15.83 6.91
N GLN A 68 -15.01 15.95 7.10
CA GLN A 68 -15.95 14.85 6.86
C GLN A 68 -15.98 14.43 5.39
N GLU A 69 -15.95 15.40 4.47
CA GLU A 69 -15.90 15.12 3.03
C GLU A 69 -14.65 14.30 2.67
N VAL A 70 -13.48 14.73 3.16
CA VAL A 70 -12.21 14.03 2.93
C VAL A 70 -12.23 12.63 3.55
N ALA A 71 -12.69 12.49 4.80
CA ALA A 71 -12.81 11.19 5.46
C ALA A 71 -13.74 10.23 4.70
N ARG A 72 -14.87 10.74 4.20
CA ARG A 72 -15.82 9.96 3.40
C ARG A 72 -15.23 9.58 2.05
N HIS A 73 -14.50 10.47 1.39
CA HIS A 73 -13.81 10.14 0.13
C HIS A 73 -12.82 8.99 0.32
N LEU A 74 -11.98 9.05 1.36
CA LEU A 74 -11.05 7.97 1.71
C LEU A 74 -11.78 6.66 2.02
N THR A 75 -12.86 6.73 2.78
CA THR A 75 -13.61 5.54 3.21
C THR A 75 -14.34 4.86 2.05
N THR A 76 -14.86 5.63 1.09
CA THR A 76 -15.62 5.15 -0.07
C THR A 76 -14.77 4.87 -1.31
N SER A 77 -13.46 5.11 -1.24
CA SER A 77 -12.53 4.83 -2.34
C SER A 77 -12.57 3.35 -2.74
N ALA A 78 -12.54 3.09 -4.05
CA ALA A 78 -12.44 1.72 -4.59
C ALA A 78 -11.13 1.02 -4.21
N HIS A 79 -10.11 1.78 -3.82
CA HIS A 79 -8.81 1.27 -3.37
C HIS A 79 -8.74 1.05 -1.86
N ASN A 80 -9.76 1.43 -1.10
CA ASN A 80 -9.76 1.23 0.36
C ASN A 80 -9.82 -0.27 0.69
N GLN A 81 -8.86 -0.74 1.48
CA GLN A 81 -8.78 -2.12 1.96
C GLN A 81 -8.61 -2.21 3.48
N SER A 82 -8.96 -1.15 4.22
CA SER A 82 -8.89 -1.15 5.69
C SER A 82 -9.73 -2.29 6.29
N ALA A 83 -9.21 -2.90 7.34
CA ALA A 83 -9.91 -3.94 8.10
C ALA A 83 -11.01 -3.37 9.03
N LEU A 84 -11.02 -2.04 9.24
CA LEU A 84 -12.02 -1.36 10.06
C LEU A 84 -13.38 -1.31 9.35
N LYS A 85 -14.46 -1.27 10.12
CA LYS A 85 -15.80 -1.04 9.56
C LYS A 85 -15.86 0.36 8.96
N ALA A 86 -16.56 0.54 7.83
CA ALA A 86 -16.63 1.82 7.13
C ALA A 86 -17.04 3.00 8.05
N THR A 87 -18.06 2.83 8.88
CA THR A 87 -18.52 3.87 9.82
C THR A 87 -17.49 4.21 10.89
N GLU A 88 -16.69 3.22 11.27
CA GLU A 88 -15.63 3.38 12.27
C GLU A 88 -14.41 4.06 11.67
N LEU A 89 -14.01 3.65 10.45
CA LEU A 89 -12.94 4.26 9.68
C LEU A 89 -13.24 5.73 9.35
N GLU A 90 -14.46 6.05 8.90
CA GLU A 90 -14.85 7.43 8.59
C GLU A 90 -14.76 8.33 9.83
N LYS A 91 -15.22 7.80 10.98
CA LYS A 91 -15.13 8.53 12.25
C LYS A 91 -13.68 8.72 12.70
N SER A 92 -12.87 7.67 12.66
CA SER A 92 -11.47 7.75 13.08
C SER A 92 -10.65 8.66 12.15
N LEU A 93 -10.87 8.59 10.83
CA LEU A 93 -10.27 9.50 9.86
C LEU A 93 -10.68 10.94 10.12
N SER A 94 -11.95 11.21 10.42
CA SER A 94 -12.41 12.56 10.74
C SER A 94 -11.72 13.11 12.00
N ASP A 95 -11.62 12.29 13.05
CA ASP A 95 -10.94 12.64 14.30
C ASP A 95 -9.44 12.91 14.08
N VAL A 96 -8.77 12.06 13.29
CA VAL A 96 -7.34 12.17 13.01
C VAL A 96 -7.04 13.34 12.08
N LEU A 97 -7.83 13.56 11.01
CA LEU A 97 -7.67 14.71 10.12
C LEU A 97 -7.86 16.03 10.87
N ALA A 98 -8.86 16.12 11.74
CA ALA A 98 -9.08 17.31 12.57
C ALA A 98 -7.86 17.59 13.47
N LEU A 99 -7.29 16.55 14.07
CA LEU A 99 -6.07 16.66 14.87
C LEU A 99 -4.90 17.11 14.01
N GLN A 100 -4.61 16.43 12.89
CA GLN A 100 -3.50 16.76 12.00
C GLN A 100 -3.58 18.20 11.48
N LEU A 101 -4.75 18.68 11.09
CA LEU A 101 -4.93 20.08 10.66
C LEU A 101 -4.68 21.07 11.81
N THR A 102 -5.17 20.76 13.02
CA THR A 102 -4.93 21.59 14.21
C THR A 102 -3.45 21.66 14.54
N GLU A 103 -2.75 20.52 14.48
CA GLU A 103 -1.32 20.44 14.71
C GLU A 103 -0.50 21.16 13.63
N LEU A 104 -0.87 21.01 12.35
CA LEU A 104 -0.24 21.77 11.25
C LEU A 104 -0.40 23.28 11.45
N LYS A 105 -1.58 23.73 11.90
CA LYS A 105 -1.83 25.13 12.22
C LYS A 105 -0.93 25.60 13.37
N GLN A 106 -0.79 24.81 14.43
CA GLN A 106 0.10 25.15 15.55
C GLN A 106 1.56 25.21 15.10
N LEU A 107 2.01 24.27 14.26
CA LEU A 107 3.35 24.28 13.68
C LEU A 107 3.57 25.53 12.82
N ASP A 108 2.61 25.90 11.96
CA ASP A 108 2.67 27.13 11.15
C ASP A 108 2.77 28.39 12.01
N GLN A 109 1.94 28.48 13.05
CA GLN A 109 1.93 29.64 13.95
C GLN A 109 3.21 29.74 14.78
N THR A 110 3.71 28.62 15.30
CA THR A 110 4.91 28.58 16.15
C THR A 110 6.18 28.82 15.34
N GLY A 111 6.27 28.21 14.15
CA GLY A 111 7.41 28.31 13.26
C GLY A 111 7.37 29.52 12.33
N SER A 112 6.23 30.21 12.21
CA SER A 112 5.98 31.25 11.21
C SER A 112 6.34 30.79 9.79
N PHE A 113 5.98 29.55 9.45
CA PHE A 113 6.37 28.91 8.18
C PHE A 113 5.72 29.57 6.97
N GLY A 114 4.46 29.98 7.11
CA GLY A 114 3.63 30.37 5.99
C GLY A 114 3.42 29.22 5.01
N GLN A 115 2.75 29.52 3.90
CA GLN A 115 2.45 28.51 2.89
C GLN A 115 3.70 27.85 2.29
N THR A 116 4.80 28.60 2.14
CA THR A 116 6.05 28.06 1.57
C THR A 116 6.69 27.06 2.53
N GLY A 117 6.83 27.40 3.81
CA GLY A 117 7.43 26.48 4.78
C GLY A 117 6.56 25.24 5.02
N LEU A 118 5.23 25.36 5.03
CA LEU A 118 4.35 24.19 5.08
C LEU A 118 4.45 23.31 3.82
N THR A 119 4.73 23.90 2.66
CA THR A 119 4.97 23.14 1.43
C THR A 119 6.23 22.28 1.57
N GLU A 120 7.32 22.85 2.04
CA GLU A 120 8.56 22.11 2.30
C GLU A 120 8.36 21.01 3.35
N LEU A 121 7.64 21.33 4.43
CA LEU A 121 7.34 20.40 5.50
C LEU A 121 6.53 19.20 5.00
N LEU A 122 5.41 19.44 4.32
CA LEU A 122 4.48 18.39 3.85
C LEU A 122 5.10 17.56 2.72
N LEU A 123 5.73 18.19 1.73
CA LEU A 123 6.35 17.46 0.62
C LEU A 123 7.60 16.68 1.08
N GLY A 124 8.30 17.16 2.12
CA GLY A 124 9.39 16.44 2.76
C GLY A 124 8.96 15.13 3.44
N GLN A 125 7.65 14.94 3.71
CA GLN A 125 7.17 13.72 4.37
C GLN A 125 7.09 12.50 3.45
N ILE A 126 7.22 12.66 2.13
CA ILE A 126 7.20 11.52 1.21
C ILE A 126 8.28 10.49 1.58
N GLU A 127 9.46 10.93 2.00
CA GLU A 127 10.53 10.03 2.46
C GLU A 127 10.13 9.28 3.74
N HIS A 128 9.52 9.97 4.71
CA HIS A 128 9.09 9.39 5.99
C HIS A 128 7.91 8.43 5.85
N LEU A 129 7.06 8.63 4.84
CA LEU A 129 5.93 7.76 4.52
C LEU A 129 6.35 6.47 3.81
N SER A 130 7.51 6.47 3.16
CA SER A 130 8.03 5.31 2.46
C SER A 130 8.15 4.11 3.41
N GLY A 131 7.47 3.01 3.06
CA GLY A 131 7.47 1.77 3.83
C GLY A 131 6.59 1.74 5.08
N GLN A 132 5.84 2.81 5.38
CA GLN A 132 4.98 2.87 6.58
C GLN A 132 3.64 2.15 6.42
N ALA A 133 3.15 1.99 5.18
CA ALA A 133 1.84 1.42 4.91
C ALA A 133 1.82 0.53 3.66
N GLU A 134 0.73 -0.22 3.53
CA GLU A 134 0.44 -1.06 2.36
C GLU A 134 0.08 -0.22 1.13
N ASP A 135 0.25 -0.78 -0.06
CA ASP A 135 0.04 -0.09 -1.34
C ASP A 135 -1.38 0.45 -1.57
N TRP A 136 -2.38 -0.15 -0.92
CA TRP A 136 -3.75 0.33 -1.01
C TRP A 136 -3.91 1.73 -0.41
N VAL A 137 -3.12 2.08 0.61
CA VAL A 137 -3.09 3.41 1.22
C VAL A 137 -2.58 4.43 0.20
N TRP A 138 -1.49 4.11 -0.49
CA TRP A 138 -0.91 4.96 -1.52
C TRP A 138 -1.81 5.09 -2.75
N SER A 139 -2.46 4.00 -3.15
CA SER A 139 -3.44 4.00 -4.24
C SER A 139 -4.65 4.86 -3.89
N THR A 140 -5.14 4.79 -2.66
CA THR A 140 -6.25 5.61 -2.16
C THR A 140 -5.93 7.10 -2.17
N ASN A 141 -4.68 7.45 -1.82
CA ASN A 141 -4.21 8.83 -1.78
C ASN A 141 -3.62 9.33 -3.11
N GLN A 142 -3.57 8.48 -4.15
CA GLN A 142 -2.94 8.78 -5.45
C GLN A 142 -1.44 9.14 -5.33
N LEU A 143 -0.75 8.59 -4.32
CA LEU A 143 0.69 8.76 -4.09
C LEU A 143 1.47 7.63 -4.78
N THR A 144 1.46 7.63 -6.10
CA THR A 144 2.03 6.53 -6.92
C THR A 144 3.52 6.30 -6.69
N GLU A 145 4.25 7.31 -6.26
CA GLU A 145 5.68 7.21 -5.95
C GLU A 145 6.01 6.36 -4.72
N LEU A 146 5.01 6.08 -3.87
CA LEU A 146 5.16 5.27 -2.67
C LEU A 146 4.74 3.80 -2.88
N LEU A 147 4.20 3.45 -4.04
CA LEU A 147 3.82 2.07 -4.35
C LEU A 147 5.05 1.15 -4.34
N GLY A 148 4.94 0.01 -3.66
CA GLY A 148 6.03 -0.95 -3.48
C GLY A 148 7.10 -0.51 -2.48
N SER A 149 6.87 0.58 -1.72
CA SER A 149 7.85 1.07 -0.73
C SER A 149 7.98 0.18 0.51
N LYS A 150 6.96 -0.63 0.82
CA LYS A 150 7.01 -1.54 1.96
C LYS A 150 7.98 -2.70 1.67
N PRO A 151 9.01 -2.91 2.50
CA PRO A 151 9.95 -4.00 2.29
C PRO A 151 9.19 -5.33 2.34
N VAL A 152 9.28 -6.12 1.27
CA VAL A 152 8.84 -7.51 1.31
C VAL A 152 9.80 -8.23 2.24
N ILE A 153 9.29 -8.75 3.37
CA ILE A 153 10.05 -9.66 4.23
C ILE A 153 10.31 -10.90 3.37
N GLN A 154 11.46 -10.94 2.71
CA GLN A 154 11.95 -12.15 2.09
C GLN A 154 12.17 -13.13 3.23
N GLN A 155 11.36 -14.19 3.27
CA GLN A 155 11.70 -15.35 4.08
C GLN A 155 13.09 -15.77 3.64
N GLU A 156 14.06 -15.65 4.55
CA GLU A 156 15.39 -16.18 4.35
C GLU A 156 15.19 -17.67 4.05
N VAL A 157 15.32 -18.04 2.77
CA VAL A 157 15.51 -19.42 2.40
C VAL A 157 16.83 -19.80 3.07
N SER A 158 16.72 -20.46 4.23
CA SER A 158 17.87 -20.86 5.03
C SER A 158 18.87 -21.54 4.10
N LEU A 159 20.11 -21.06 4.09
CA LEU A 159 21.19 -21.63 3.30
C LEU A 159 21.32 -23.15 3.55
N GLU A 160 20.96 -23.58 4.77
CA GLU A 160 20.87 -24.97 5.20
C GLU A 160 19.86 -25.77 4.37
N ALA A 161 18.67 -25.22 4.12
CA ALA A 161 17.63 -25.86 3.31
C ALA A 161 18.08 -25.97 1.84
N THR A 162 18.69 -24.92 1.30
CA THR A 162 19.26 -24.94 -0.05
C THR A 162 20.41 -25.95 -0.16
N MET A 163 21.28 -26.05 0.85
CA MET A 163 22.36 -27.05 0.89
C MET A 163 21.83 -28.47 1.05
N GLN A 164 20.74 -28.65 1.78
CA GLN A 164 20.09 -29.94 1.96
C GLN A 164 19.45 -30.43 0.66
N GLU A 165 18.73 -29.56 -0.05
CA GLU A 165 18.19 -29.86 -1.39
C GLU A 165 19.31 -30.10 -2.41
N PHE A 166 20.40 -29.32 -2.36
CA PHE A 166 21.57 -29.53 -3.20
C PHE A 166 22.25 -30.87 -2.92
N ASN A 167 22.51 -31.20 -1.65
CA ASN A 167 23.06 -32.50 -1.27
C ASN A 167 22.14 -33.65 -1.72
N GLN A 168 20.83 -33.50 -1.56
CA GLN A 168 19.86 -34.51 -1.99
C GLN A 168 19.87 -34.72 -3.51
N MET A 169 19.99 -33.65 -4.29
CA MET A 169 20.11 -33.71 -5.75
C MET A 169 21.46 -34.31 -6.21
N VAL A 170 22.56 -34.00 -5.51
CA VAL A 170 23.89 -34.56 -5.78
C VAL A 170 23.96 -36.05 -5.44
N HIS A 171 23.33 -36.49 -4.35
CA HIS A 171 23.27 -37.90 -3.98
C HIS A 171 22.35 -38.71 -4.91
N GLN A 172 21.34 -38.09 -5.52
CA GLN A 172 20.50 -38.73 -6.56
C GLN A 172 21.21 -38.88 -7.92
N ALA A 173 22.30 -38.14 -8.16
CA ALA A 173 23.08 -38.22 -9.39
C ALA A 173 24.18 -39.30 -9.36
N GLN A 174 24.32 -40.07 -8.27
CA GLN A 174 25.26 -41.18 -8.21
C GLN A 174 24.67 -42.42 -8.88
N PRO A 175 25.36 -43.02 -9.87
CA PRO A 175 24.89 -44.23 -10.53
C PRO A 175 25.09 -45.42 -9.60
N VAL A 176 24.01 -45.93 -9.02
CA VAL A 176 23.99 -47.27 -8.43
C VAL A 176 23.85 -48.27 -9.57
N ALA A 177 24.93 -48.95 -9.89
CA ALA A 177 24.86 -50.23 -10.58
C ALA A 177 24.33 -51.29 -9.60
N HIS A 178 23.11 -51.78 -9.82
CA HIS A 178 22.77 -53.19 -10.12
C HIS A 178 21.26 -53.45 -9.94
N ASP A 179 20.64 -53.96 -11.01
CA ASP A 179 19.52 -54.92 -11.11
C ASP A 179 18.41 -54.92 -10.03
N ASP A 180 17.26 -54.32 -10.37
CA ASP A 180 16.02 -55.05 -10.63
C ASP A 180 14.95 -54.06 -11.13
N GLU A 181 14.38 -54.30 -12.32
CA GLU A 181 13.17 -53.61 -12.77
C GLU A 181 12.00 -53.99 -11.85
N PRO A 182 11.27 -52.99 -11.34
CA PRO A 182 10.02 -52.68 -12.01
C PRO A 182 9.99 -51.21 -12.41
N THR A 183 9.68 -50.97 -13.67
CA THR A 183 9.33 -49.67 -14.27
C THR A 183 8.62 -48.73 -13.30
N ILE A 184 9.31 -47.68 -12.85
CA ILE A 184 8.70 -46.51 -12.22
C ILE A 184 8.67 -45.41 -13.29
N GLU A 185 7.47 -45.16 -13.79
CA GLU A 185 7.18 -44.11 -14.75
C GLU A 185 7.67 -42.75 -14.26
N VAL A 186 8.42 -42.06 -15.12
CA VAL A 186 8.81 -40.66 -14.95
C VAL A 186 7.53 -39.83 -14.90
N LYS A 187 7.08 -39.42 -13.71
CA LYS A 187 5.99 -38.44 -13.60
C LYS A 187 6.56 -37.06 -13.86
N THR A 188 6.54 -36.70 -15.14
CA THR A 188 6.72 -35.35 -15.69
C THR A 188 6.02 -34.30 -14.83
N PRO A 189 6.58 -33.08 -14.72
CA PRO A 189 5.97 -31.99 -13.97
C PRO A 189 4.52 -31.83 -14.40
N GLU A 190 3.59 -31.88 -13.45
CA GLU A 190 2.17 -31.69 -13.70
C GLU A 190 1.95 -30.24 -14.17
N THR A 191 2.07 -30.02 -15.48
CA THR A 191 1.47 -28.86 -16.11
C THR A 191 -0.03 -28.98 -15.89
N PRO A 192 -0.69 -28.01 -15.25
CA PRO A 192 -2.12 -28.07 -15.01
C PRO A 192 -2.85 -28.31 -16.35
N THR A 193 -3.68 -29.35 -16.47
CA THR A 193 -4.38 -29.76 -17.72
C THR A 193 -5.16 -28.63 -18.39
N TRP A 194 -5.68 -27.71 -17.59
CA TRP A 194 -6.27 -26.41 -17.95
C TRP A 194 -5.36 -25.59 -18.90
N ALA A 195 -4.03 -25.66 -18.78
CA ALA A 195 -3.09 -24.94 -19.65
C ALA A 195 -3.11 -25.45 -21.10
N TYR A 196 -3.33 -26.74 -21.32
CA TYR A 196 -3.53 -27.31 -22.66
C TYR A 196 -4.85 -26.91 -23.29
N ILE A 197 -5.86 -26.61 -22.46
CA ILE A 197 -7.16 -26.13 -22.91
C ILE A 197 -7.09 -24.63 -23.21
N VAL A 198 -6.48 -23.84 -22.33
CA VAL A 198 -6.44 -22.38 -22.44
C VAL A 198 -5.49 -21.90 -23.54
N SER A 199 -4.38 -22.60 -23.78
CA SER A 199 -3.40 -22.21 -24.80
C SER A 199 -3.97 -22.06 -26.22
N PRO A 200 -4.79 -22.97 -26.79
CA PRO A 200 -5.38 -22.77 -28.11
C PRO A 200 -6.41 -21.64 -28.14
N PHE A 201 -7.15 -21.37 -27.05
CA PHE A 201 -8.08 -20.24 -27.00
C PHE A 201 -7.35 -18.90 -27.01
N VAL A 202 -6.26 -18.77 -26.24
CA VAL A 202 -5.44 -17.55 -26.23
C VAL A 202 -4.83 -17.31 -27.61
N ALA A 203 -4.30 -18.34 -28.25
CA ALA A 203 -3.77 -18.25 -29.61
C ALA A 203 -4.85 -17.80 -30.62
N LEU A 204 -6.07 -18.32 -30.52
CA LEU A 204 -7.19 -17.95 -31.39
C LEU A 204 -7.64 -16.50 -31.18
N VAL A 205 -7.70 -16.02 -29.93
CA VAL A 205 -8.02 -14.62 -29.60
C VAL A 205 -6.98 -13.66 -30.21
N ILE A 206 -5.69 -14.00 -30.10
CA ILE A 206 -4.61 -13.19 -30.69
C ILE A 206 -4.75 -13.15 -32.22
N LEU A 207 -5.05 -14.29 -32.87
CA LEU A 207 -5.26 -14.34 -34.31
C LEU A 207 -6.49 -13.54 -34.77
N ILE A 208 -7.59 -13.57 -34.02
CA ILE A 208 -8.77 -12.73 -34.32
C ILE A 208 -8.42 -11.25 -34.18
N PHE A 209 -7.68 -10.88 -33.13
CA PHE A 209 -7.29 -9.48 -32.91
C PHE A 209 -6.39 -8.96 -34.04
N LEU A 210 -5.43 -9.78 -34.48
CA LEU A 210 -4.56 -9.48 -35.62
C LEU A 210 -5.36 -9.39 -36.93
N TYR A 211 -6.32 -10.28 -37.14
CA TYR A 211 -7.20 -10.26 -38.32
C TYR A 211 -8.08 -9.01 -38.35
N CYS A 212 -8.72 -8.64 -37.23
CA CYS A 212 -9.49 -7.40 -37.12
C CYS A 212 -8.63 -6.17 -37.37
N SER A 213 -7.43 -6.13 -36.79
CA SER A 213 -6.46 -5.05 -37.01
C SER A 213 -6.05 -4.96 -38.49
N TYR A 214 -5.82 -6.10 -39.15
CA TYR A 214 -5.52 -6.15 -40.58
C TYR A 214 -6.70 -5.70 -41.45
N CYS A 215 -7.93 -6.12 -41.16
CA CYS A 215 -9.12 -5.67 -41.88
C CYS A 215 -9.38 -4.17 -41.71
N GLN A 216 -9.12 -3.60 -40.53
CA GLN A 216 -9.19 -2.15 -40.32
C GLN A 216 -8.15 -1.39 -41.14
N LEU A 217 -6.96 -1.97 -41.35
CA LEU A 217 -5.88 -1.38 -42.12
C LEU A 217 -6.12 -1.46 -43.64
N VAL A 218 -6.79 -2.52 -44.12
CA VAL A 218 -7.08 -2.75 -45.54
C VAL A 218 -8.38 -2.08 -46.00
N SER A 219 -9.27 -1.70 -45.07
CA SER A 219 -10.55 -1.06 -45.39
C SER A 219 -10.50 0.48 -45.45
N PHE A 220 -9.30 1.05 -45.67
CA PHE A 220 -9.02 2.46 -45.93
C PHE A 220 -8.45 2.63 -47.34
#